data_AF-A0A4Z2IDN6-F1
#
_entry.id   AF-A0A4Z2IDN6-F1
#
_cell.length_a   1.000
_cell.length_b   1.000
_cell.length_c   1.000
_cell.angle_alpha   90.00
_cell.angle_beta   90.00
_cell.angle_gamma   90.00
#
_symmetry.space_group_name_H-M   'P 1'
#
loop_
_entity.id
_entity.type
_entity.pdbx_description
1 polymer ?
#
loop_
_entity_poly.entity_id
_entity_poly.type
_entity_poly.pdbx_seq_one_letter_code
_entity_poly.pdbx_strand_id
1 'polypeptide(L)'
;MDDLQREPGPLEDLEDDNDSSDNDSSKSKKSNLPVVYPMCAETPRETGFHRSTRACLEMIKEALLHHRWQEAAEYMACYPQLLEDPTNGKCQQYKELIWRFSAEILHHHPKSRMEDYNNIYERMKHSGVKHFLMISLEHCFHLLHHGHIEDAKHQLSVAESWRYGKESAAQYQKTKLIHAYRSLLDYLIWCDKKYTYSNKTGKMLEFYDNHEEALKVLTDYANDEGFPPNPNAQVYLYQYLKRRSASGRNLKKVLKNLHSIVPSHELMPEYSTMLLQSEKNTNIQKALGVVLDLLDFACWRSNLDVEDWRDRVAEKMAARKDWWPALHFTRFHASKDSEENPELMGVKAPLTKVLCPDLTLKYTAWPVTSAEGR
;
A
#
# COMPACT_ATOMS: atom_id res chain seq x y z
N MET A 1 -53.47 24.59 -25.46
CA MET A 1 -53.50 25.31 -26.73
C MET A 1 -52.24 26.17 -26.79
N ASP A 2 -51.27 25.62 -27.49
CA ASP A 2 -50.41 26.25 -28.50
C ASP A 2 -49.52 27.43 -28.12
N ASP A 3 -48.22 27.11 -27.98
CA ASP A 3 -47.10 27.52 -28.85
C ASP A 3 -47.05 28.94 -29.40
N LEU A 4 -45.88 29.58 -29.18
CA LEU A 4 -45.06 30.15 -30.25
C LEU A 4 -43.59 30.32 -29.78
N GLN A 5 -42.82 29.26 -30.01
CA GLN A 5 -41.48 29.22 -30.61
C GLN A 5 -40.50 30.39 -30.36
N ARG A 6 -39.41 30.08 -29.64
CA ARG A 6 -38.09 30.67 -29.89
C ARG A 6 -37.02 29.59 -29.79
N GLU A 7 -36.63 29.08 -30.96
CA GLU A 7 -35.44 28.24 -31.09
C GLU A 7 -34.17 29.00 -30.69
N PRO A 8 -33.20 28.31 -30.11
CA PRO A 8 -31.79 28.52 -30.41
C PRO A 8 -31.26 27.32 -31.22
N GLY A 9 -30.64 27.62 -32.36
CA GLY A 9 -30.08 26.65 -33.30
C GLY A 9 -28.91 25.82 -32.75
N PRO A 10 -28.34 24.93 -33.58
CA PRO A 10 -27.35 23.96 -33.13
C PRO A 10 -26.03 24.66 -32.79
N LEU A 11 -25.56 24.47 -31.57
CA LEU A 11 -24.18 24.72 -31.19
C LEU A 11 -23.34 23.61 -31.82
N GLU A 12 -22.54 23.99 -32.82
CA GLU A 12 -21.53 23.17 -33.46
C GLU A 12 -20.58 22.59 -32.41
N ASP A 13 -20.45 21.26 -32.43
CA ASP A 13 -19.37 20.51 -31.81
C ASP A 13 -18.05 20.93 -32.45
N LEU A 14 -17.14 21.49 -31.65
CA LEU A 14 -15.72 21.56 -31.98
C LEU A 14 -14.97 20.72 -30.96
N GLU A 15 -14.91 19.42 -31.26
CA GLU A 15 -13.86 18.52 -30.79
C GLU A 15 -12.54 18.98 -31.44
N ASP A 16 -11.54 19.33 -30.63
CA ASP A 16 -10.18 19.57 -31.09
C ASP A 16 -9.29 18.48 -30.47
N ASP A 17 -9.43 17.28 -31.02
CA ASP A 17 -8.45 16.19 -30.91
C ASP A 17 -7.36 16.48 -31.94
N ASN A 18 -6.24 17.08 -31.50
CA ASN A 18 -5.05 17.16 -32.34
C ASN A 18 -3.97 16.22 -31.81
N ASP A 19 -4.02 15.01 -32.38
CA ASP A 19 -3.00 13.99 -32.35
C ASP A 19 -1.83 14.44 -33.25
N SER A 20 -0.73 14.87 -32.63
CA SER A 20 0.41 15.45 -33.35
C SER A 20 1.30 14.35 -33.94
N SER A 21 1.05 14.05 -35.21
CA SER A 21 1.93 13.29 -36.12
C SER A 21 3.28 13.97 -36.34
N ASP A 22 4.33 13.14 -36.39
CA ASP A 22 5.71 13.47 -36.76
C ASP A 22 5.84 14.16 -38.12
N ASN A 23 6.72 15.17 -38.22
CA ASN A 23 7.73 15.25 -39.28
C ASN A 23 8.82 16.31 -39.02
N ASP A 24 9.95 16.05 -39.66
CA ASP A 24 11.32 16.34 -39.24
C ASP A 24 11.89 17.73 -39.64
N SER A 25 13.00 18.08 -38.96
CA SER A 25 14.06 19.02 -39.34
C SER A 25 13.89 20.55 -39.17
N SER A 26 14.48 21.09 -38.10
CA SER A 26 15.64 21.99 -38.21
C SER A 26 16.36 22.12 -36.87
N LYS A 27 17.64 21.73 -36.86
CA LYS A 27 18.55 21.80 -35.71
C LYS A 27 18.78 23.25 -35.30
N SER A 28 18.20 23.68 -34.18
CA SER A 28 18.78 24.73 -33.34
C SER A 28 19.00 24.17 -31.93
N LYS A 29 20.25 24.18 -31.47
CA LYS A 29 20.63 23.73 -30.13
C LYS A 29 19.97 24.65 -29.10
N LYS A 30 18.85 24.22 -28.51
CA LYS A 30 18.26 24.88 -27.34
C LYS A 30 19.03 24.45 -26.10
N SER A 31 19.48 25.43 -25.34
CA SER A 31 20.12 25.27 -24.03
C SER A 31 19.21 24.52 -23.05
N ASN A 32 19.73 23.48 -22.40
CA ASN A 32 19.06 22.65 -21.39
C ASN A 32 18.89 23.36 -20.02
N LEU A 33 18.49 24.63 -20.02
CA LEU A 33 17.99 25.27 -18.79
C LEU A 33 16.47 25.08 -18.76
N PRO A 34 15.87 24.72 -17.60
CA PRO A 34 14.43 24.65 -17.49
C PRO A 34 13.86 26.02 -17.85
N VAL A 35 13.16 26.08 -18.99
CA VAL A 35 12.43 27.28 -19.41
C VAL A 35 11.38 27.54 -18.33
N VAL A 36 11.52 28.64 -17.61
CA VAL A 36 10.49 29.12 -16.69
C VAL A 36 9.33 29.57 -17.56
N TYR A 37 8.36 28.68 -17.74
CA TYR A 37 7.11 29.02 -18.41
C TYR A 37 6.34 30.02 -17.51
N PRO A 38 5.87 31.16 -18.06
CA PRO A 38 4.96 32.04 -17.35
C PRO A 38 3.75 31.22 -16.87
N MET A 39 3.35 31.35 -15.60
CA MET A 39 2.20 30.59 -15.06
C MET A 39 0.89 30.94 -15.76
N CYS A 40 0.81 32.12 -16.39
CA CYS A 40 -0.32 32.51 -17.21
C CYS A 40 0.10 33.38 -18.40
N ALA A 41 -0.48 33.10 -19.57
CA ALA A 41 -0.26 33.90 -20.77
C ALA A 41 -1.09 35.20 -20.72
N GLU A 42 -0.46 36.34 -20.95
CA GLU A 42 -1.16 37.62 -21.06
C GLU A 42 -2.14 37.58 -22.22
N THR A 43 -3.43 37.85 -21.95
CA THR A 43 -4.40 38.01 -23.04
C THR A 43 -4.61 39.49 -23.37
N PRO A 44 -4.78 39.88 -24.65
CA PRO A 44 -4.87 41.29 -25.06
C PRO A 44 -6.08 42.08 -24.51
N ARG A 45 -6.98 41.44 -23.76
CA ARG A 45 -8.23 42.00 -23.23
C ARG A 45 -8.51 41.57 -21.79
N GLU A 46 -7.53 41.70 -20.90
CA GLU A 46 -7.75 41.44 -19.47
C GLU A 46 -8.43 42.63 -18.78
N THR A 47 -9.49 42.34 -18.01
CA THR A 47 -10.11 43.31 -17.10
C THR A 47 -9.17 43.59 -15.92
N GLY A 48 -9.35 44.73 -15.24
CA GLY A 48 -8.49 45.12 -14.10
C GLY A 48 -8.46 44.08 -12.97
N PHE A 49 -9.57 43.36 -12.77
CA PHE A 49 -9.67 42.26 -11.80
C PHE A 49 -8.74 41.10 -12.15
N HIS A 50 -8.78 40.58 -13.39
CA HIS A 50 -7.93 39.47 -13.82
C HIS A 50 -6.43 39.81 -13.78
N ARG A 51 -6.06 41.04 -14.13
CA ARG A 51 -4.67 41.52 -13.99
C ARG A 51 -4.22 41.48 -12.53
N SER A 52 -5.08 41.89 -11.61
CA SER A 52 -4.80 41.91 -10.16
C SER A 52 -4.71 40.49 -9.60
N THR A 53 -5.58 39.58 -10.05
CA THR A 53 -5.54 38.16 -9.70
C THR A 53 -4.24 37.49 -10.13
N ARG A 54 -3.82 37.70 -11.38
CA ARG A 54 -2.58 37.13 -11.91
C ARG A 54 -1.36 37.63 -11.13
N ALA A 55 -1.31 38.93 -10.83
CA ALA A 55 -0.27 39.51 -9.98
C ALA A 55 -0.27 38.88 -8.57
N CYS A 56 -1.45 38.72 -7.96
CA CYS A 56 -1.58 38.06 -6.65
C CYS A 56 -1.05 36.63 -6.65
N LEU A 57 -1.32 35.85 -7.72
CA LEU A 57 -0.81 34.47 -7.82
C LEU A 57 0.70 34.38 -7.98
N GLU A 58 1.31 35.32 -8.71
CA GLU A 58 2.78 35.40 -8.78
C GLU A 58 3.37 35.78 -7.42
N MET A 59 2.73 36.68 -6.66
CA MET A 59 3.17 37.01 -5.30
C MET A 59 3.08 35.81 -4.35
N ILE A 60 2.00 35.01 -4.43
CA ILE A 60 1.85 33.77 -3.66
C ILE A 60 2.98 32.79 -4.03
N LYS A 61 3.20 32.56 -5.32
CA LYS A 61 4.26 31.68 -5.81
C LYS A 61 5.64 32.13 -5.32
N GLU A 62 5.95 33.42 -5.42
CA GLU A 62 7.22 33.96 -4.94
C GLU A 62 7.39 33.74 -3.44
N ALA A 63 6.35 34.00 -2.65
CA ALA A 63 6.36 33.75 -1.21
C ALA A 63 6.58 32.25 -0.90
N LEU A 64 5.97 31.34 -1.65
CA LEU A 64 6.17 29.88 -1.51
C LEU A 64 7.61 29.47 -1.83
N LEU A 65 8.18 29.97 -2.92
CA LEU A 65 9.57 29.67 -3.32
C LEU A 65 10.60 30.12 -2.28
N HIS A 66 10.26 31.15 -1.48
CA HIS A 66 11.11 31.67 -0.41
C HIS A 66 10.69 31.16 0.98
N HIS A 67 9.79 30.17 1.07
CA HIS A 67 9.27 29.63 2.34
C HIS A 67 8.66 30.69 3.27
N ARG A 68 8.13 31.80 2.71
CA ARG A 68 7.43 32.87 3.44
C ARG A 68 5.96 32.51 3.62
N TRP A 69 5.69 31.48 4.42
CA TRP A 69 4.36 30.86 4.55
C TRP A 69 3.27 31.79 5.07
N GLN A 70 3.60 32.67 6.02
CA GLN A 70 2.65 33.63 6.60
C GLN A 70 2.20 34.67 5.55
N GLU A 71 3.15 35.19 4.77
CA GLU A 71 2.89 36.13 3.68
C GLU A 71 2.08 35.45 2.55
N ALA A 72 2.43 34.21 2.20
CA ALA A 72 1.67 33.41 1.24
C ALA A 72 0.22 33.20 1.69
N ALA A 73 -0.02 32.91 2.97
CA ALA A 73 -1.35 32.74 3.54
C ALA A 73 -2.17 34.04 3.50
N GLU A 74 -1.54 35.19 3.77
CA GLU A 74 -2.19 36.50 3.72
C GLU A 74 -2.63 36.85 2.29
N TYR A 75 -1.77 36.61 1.29
CA TYR A 75 -2.16 36.78 -0.11
C TYR A 75 -3.26 35.80 -0.54
N MET A 76 -3.22 34.57 -0.02
CA MET A 76 -4.23 33.54 -0.29
C MET A 76 -5.63 33.92 0.24
N ALA A 77 -5.73 34.77 1.27
CA ALA A 77 -6.99 35.16 1.88
C ALA A 77 -7.94 35.92 0.90
N CYS A 78 -7.41 36.54 -0.14
CA CYS A 78 -8.20 37.24 -1.17
C CYS A 78 -8.86 36.30 -2.19
N TYR A 79 -8.49 35.02 -2.20
CA TYR A 79 -8.87 34.09 -3.24
C TYR A 79 -10.33 33.59 -3.27
N PRO A 80 -11.09 33.49 -2.15
CA PRO A 80 -12.48 33.04 -2.20
C PRO A 80 -13.34 33.83 -3.19
N GLN A 81 -13.07 35.13 -3.35
CA GLN A 81 -13.74 36.02 -4.31
C GLN A 81 -13.48 35.63 -5.78
N LEU A 82 -12.40 34.89 -6.07
CA LEU A 82 -12.07 34.40 -7.41
C LEU A 82 -12.80 33.10 -7.77
N LEU A 83 -13.10 32.26 -6.79
CA LEU A 83 -13.81 31.01 -7.03
C LEU A 83 -15.25 31.23 -7.49
N GLU A 84 -15.81 32.37 -7.11
CA GLU A 84 -17.20 32.76 -7.35
C GLU A 84 -17.40 33.51 -8.68
N ASP A 85 -16.34 33.89 -9.41
CA ASP A 85 -16.45 34.63 -10.68
C ASP A 85 -16.93 33.71 -11.83
N PRO A 86 -18.16 33.92 -12.35
CA PRO A 86 -18.76 33.07 -13.36
C PRO A 86 -18.32 33.42 -14.79
N THR A 87 -17.54 34.48 -14.99
CA THR A 87 -17.31 35.06 -16.33
C THR A 87 -16.28 34.32 -17.20
N ASN A 88 -15.63 33.25 -16.73
CA ASN A 88 -14.43 32.75 -17.39
C ASN A 88 -14.27 31.22 -17.49
N GLY A 89 -14.47 30.68 -18.70
CA GLY A 89 -14.18 29.28 -19.05
C GLY A 89 -12.68 28.91 -19.09
N LYS A 90 -11.77 29.90 -19.13
CA LYS A 90 -10.31 29.69 -19.07
C LYS A 90 -9.76 29.62 -17.64
N CYS A 91 -10.62 29.76 -16.62
CA CYS A 91 -10.24 29.82 -15.20
C CYS A 91 -9.91 28.45 -14.57
N GLN A 92 -9.93 27.36 -15.34
CA GLN A 92 -9.69 26.00 -14.82
C GLN A 92 -8.28 25.82 -14.26
N GLN A 93 -7.27 26.42 -14.90
CA GLN A 93 -5.87 26.36 -14.46
C GLN A 93 -5.66 27.06 -13.11
N TYR A 94 -6.37 28.17 -12.88
CA TYR A 94 -6.30 28.87 -11.60
C TYR A 94 -6.84 28.00 -10.47
N LYS A 95 -7.98 27.32 -10.65
CA LYS A 95 -8.57 26.47 -9.60
C LYS A 95 -7.62 25.36 -9.13
N GLU A 96 -6.88 24.77 -10.06
CA GLU A 96 -5.86 23.77 -9.71
C GLU A 96 -4.67 24.40 -8.98
N LEU A 97 -4.09 25.47 -9.52
CA LEU A 97 -2.95 26.17 -8.91
C LEU A 97 -3.25 26.60 -7.48
N ILE A 98 -4.45 27.11 -7.25
CA ILE A 98 -4.87 27.52 -5.92
C ILE A 98 -5.04 26.35 -4.98
N TRP A 99 -5.68 25.27 -5.43
CA TRP A 99 -5.78 24.09 -4.58
C TRP A 99 -4.38 23.63 -4.16
N ARG A 100 -3.43 23.57 -5.10
CA ARG A 100 -2.04 23.20 -4.84
C ARG A 100 -1.34 24.16 -3.88
N PHE A 101 -1.43 25.47 -4.10
CA PHE A 101 -0.86 26.47 -3.21
C PHE A 101 -1.48 26.41 -1.81
N SER A 102 -2.81 26.26 -1.72
CA SER A 102 -3.49 26.19 -0.43
C SER A 102 -3.04 24.98 0.38
N ALA A 103 -2.95 23.81 -0.28
CA ALA A 103 -2.46 22.59 0.35
C ALA A 103 -1.03 22.75 0.86
N GLU A 104 -0.15 23.33 0.04
CA GLU A 104 1.26 23.57 0.38
C GLU A 104 1.42 24.57 1.54
N ILE A 105 0.70 25.69 1.51
CA ILE A 105 0.69 26.69 2.59
C ILE A 105 0.25 26.04 3.89
N LEU A 106 -0.88 25.32 3.86
CA LEU A 106 -1.42 24.69 5.05
C LEU A 106 -0.46 23.65 5.65
N HIS A 107 0.27 22.92 4.79
CA HIS A 107 1.25 21.91 5.19
C HIS A 107 2.42 22.49 5.99
N HIS A 108 2.92 23.65 5.58
CA HIS A 108 4.11 24.23 6.18
C HIS A 108 3.85 25.37 7.16
N HIS A 109 2.62 25.87 7.22
CA HIS A 109 2.29 27.00 8.07
C HIS A 109 2.10 26.57 9.55
N PRO A 110 2.85 27.15 10.50
CA PRO A 110 2.94 26.66 11.88
C PRO A 110 1.68 26.84 12.72
N LYS A 111 0.70 27.63 12.23
CA LYS A 111 -0.59 27.86 12.91
C LYS A 111 -1.77 27.13 12.24
N SER A 112 -1.52 26.33 11.20
CA SER A 112 -2.58 25.60 10.50
C SER A 112 -3.25 24.60 11.43
N ARG A 113 -4.58 24.67 11.53
CA ARG A 113 -5.39 23.69 12.26
C ARG A 113 -6.06 22.73 11.28
N MET A 114 -6.46 21.56 11.78
CA MET A 114 -7.22 20.58 11.01
C MET A 114 -8.52 21.16 10.41
N GLU A 115 -9.16 22.08 11.13
CA GLU A 115 -10.36 22.79 10.67
C GLU A 115 -10.09 23.65 9.42
N ASP A 116 -8.91 24.27 9.33
CA ASP A 116 -8.52 25.12 8.20
C ASP A 116 -8.35 24.28 6.93
N TYR A 117 -7.78 23.09 7.06
CA TYR A 117 -7.68 22.11 5.97
C TYR A 117 -9.06 21.68 5.49
N ASN A 118 -9.93 21.23 6.39
CA ASN A 118 -11.27 20.76 6.02
C ASN A 118 -12.04 21.87 5.31
N ASN A 119 -12.00 23.11 5.83
CA ASN A 119 -12.66 24.27 5.23
C ASN A 119 -12.16 24.56 3.81
N ILE A 120 -10.84 24.53 3.59
CA ILE A 120 -10.25 24.77 2.27
C ILE A 120 -10.59 23.64 1.31
N TYR A 121 -10.40 22.37 1.70
CA TYR A 121 -10.71 21.22 0.85
C TYR A 121 -12.19 21.19 0.47
N GLU A 122 -13.12 21.47 1.40
CA GLU A 122 -14.54 21.56 1.09
C GLU A 122 -14.82 22.70 0.11
N ARG A 123 -14.29 23.91 0.32
CA ARG A 123 -14.44 25.01 -0.66
C ARG A 123 -13.90 24.65 -2.04
N MET A 124 -12.75 23.98 -2.10
CA MET A 124 -12.15 23.57 -3.37
C MET A 124 -12.95 22.48 -4.08
N LYS A 125 -13.56 21.53 -3.36
CA LYS A 125 -14.49 20.54 -3.95
C LYS A 125 -15.68 21.19 -4.64
N HIS A 126 -16.22 22.26 -4.04
CA HIS A 126 -17.35 23.01 -4.60
C HIS A 126 -16.95 23.97 -5.73
N SER A 127 -15.66 24.28 -5.88
CA SER A 127 -15.16 25.20 -6.91
C SER A 127 -15.28 24.67 -8.35
N GLY A 128 -15.40 23.35 -8.55
CA GLY A 128 -15.53 22.79 -9.88
C GLY A 128 -15.59 21.26 -9.93
N VAL A 129 -16.39 20.79 -10.88
CA VAL A 129 -16.69 19.37 -11.15
C VAL A 129 -15.42 18.56 -11.48
N LYS A 130 -14.52 19.09 -12.33
CA LYS A 130 -13.39 18.29 -12.86
C LYS A 130 -12.36 17.86 -11.80
N HIS A 131 -12.20 18.62 -10.72
CA HIS A 131 -11.18 18.35 -9.69
C HIS A 131 -11.73 17.65 -8.45
N PHE A 132 -13.05 17.57 -8.29
CA PHE A 132 -13.72 17.03 -7.10
C PHE A 132 -13.17 15.67 -6.66
N LEU A 133 -12.99 14.73 -7.59
CA LEU A 133 -12.47 13.39 -7.30
C LEU A 133 -11.01 13.40 -6.80
N MET A 134 -10.15 14.22 -7.42
CA MET A 134 -8.74 14.32 -7.03
C MET A 134 -8.57 15.05 -5.69
N ILE A 135 -9.34 16.11 -5.47
CA ILE A 135 -9.35 16.87 -4.22
C ILE A 135 -9.85 15.98 -3.07
N SER A 136 -10.89 15.17 -3.31
CA SER A 136 -11.40 14.20 -2.32
C SER A 136 -10.37 13.13 -1.96
N LEU A 137 -9.59 12.67 -2.95
CA LEU A 137 -8.52 11.70 -2.71
C LEU A 137 -7.37 12.30 -1.90
N GLU A 138 -6.96 13.54 -2.18
CA GLU A 138 -5.91 14.22 -1.41
C GLU A 138 -6.37 14.52 0.02
N HIS A 139 -7.61 14.96 0.20
CA HIS A 139 -8.21 15.15 1.53
C HIS A 139 -8.24 13.83 2.32
N CYS A 140 -8.55 12.71 1.67
CA CYS A 140 -8.44 11.39 2.29
C CYS A 140 -7.02 11.10 2.79
N PHE A 141 -5.97 11.34 1.99
CA PHE A 141 -4.59 11.13 2.44
C PHE A 141 -4.20 12.01 3.61
N HIS A 142 -4.66 13.26 3.62
CA HIS A 142 -4.44 14.16 4.74
C HIS A 142 -5.09 13.62 6.04
N LEU A 143 -6.33 13.15 5.98
CA LEU A 143 -7.02 12.54 7.11
C LEU A 143 -6.29 11.29 7.61
N LEU A 144 -5.78 10.45 6.70
CA LEU A 144 -5.00 9.27 7.04
C LEU A 144 -3.67 9.62 7.74
N HIS A 145 -2.97 10.65 7.28
CA HIS A 145 -1.75 11.13 7.93
C HIS A 145 -1.97 11.53 9.39
N HIS A 146 -3.18 12.01 9.72
CA HIS A 146 -3.56 12.42 11.07
C HIS A 146 -4.30 11.33 11.86
N GLY A 147 -4.42 10.12 11.32
CA GLY A 147 -5.04 8.97 12.01
C GLY A 147 -6.57 8.93 11.96
N HIS A 148 -7.21 9.82 11.20
CA HIS A 148 -8.67 9.90 11.06
C HIS A 148 -9.17 8.96 9.96
N ILE A 149 -9.05 7.64 10.19
CA ILE A 149 -9.32 6.60 9.17
C ILE A 149 -10.81 6.54 8.79
N GLU A 150 -11.72 6.68 9.75
CA GLU A 150 -13.17 6.63 9.48
C GLU A 150 -13.64 7.87 8.69
N ASP A 151 -13.11 9.05 9.02
CA ASP A 151 -13.39 10.28 8.28
C ASP A 151 -12.83 10.19 6.84
N ALA A 152 -11.61 9.65 6.69
CA ALA A 152 -11.00 9.42 5.38
C ALA A 152 -11.88 8.49 4.50
N LYS A 153 -12.41 7.42 5.08
CA LYS A 153 -13.36 6.52 4.40
C LYS A 153 -14.66 7.23 4.03
N HIS A 154 -15.21 8.04 4.94
CA HIS A 154 -16.42 8.81 4.68
C HIS A 154 -16.24 9.72 3.47
N GLN A 155 -15.10 10.43 3.39
CA GLN A 155 -14.76 11.29 2.26
C GLN A 155 -14.73 10.53 0.92
N LEU A 156 -14.09 9.37 0.86
CA LEU A 156 -14.07 8.57 -0.36
C LEU A 156 -15.45 7.99 -0.73
N SER A 157 -16.29 7.70 0.26
CA SER A 157 -17.66 7.21 0.01
C SER A 157 -18.53 8.28 -0.62
N VAL A 158 -18.43 9.52 -0.14
CA VAL A 158 -19.07 10.68 -0.78
C VAL A 158 -18.54 10.87 -2.20
N ALA A 159 -17.22 10.75 -2.39
CA ALA A 159 -16.61 10.93 -3.71
C ALA A 159 -17.02 9.85 -4.73
N GLU A 160 -17.16 8.59 -4.30
CA GLU A 160 -17.58 7.48 -5.15
C GLU A 160 -19.02 7.61 -5.63
N SER A 161 -19.92 8.13 -4.80
CA SER A 161 -21.33 8.31 -5.13
C SER A 161 -21.61 9.52 -6.01
N TRP A 162 -20.61 10.39 -6.20
CA TRP A 162 -20.77 11.60 -6.97
C TRP A 162 -20.92 11.32 -8.47
N ARG A 163 -21.94 11.93 -9.09
CA ARG A 163 -22.27 11.79 -10.51
C ARG A 163 -22.52 13.19 -11.08
N TYR A 164 -21.82 13.53 -12.14
CA TYR A 164 -22.06 14.79 -12.86
C TYR A 164 -21.78 14.62 -14.35
N GLY A 165 -22.75 15.00 -15.18
CA GLY A 165 -22.63 14.96 -16.64
C GLY A 165 -22.44 13.56 -17.23
N LYS A 166 -22.00 13.51 -18.49
CA LYS A 166 -21.58 12.27 -19.16
C LYS A 166 -20.21 11.86 -18.60
N GLU A 167 -20.08 10.59 -18.20
CA GLU A 167 -18.84 10.07 -17.63
C GLU A 167 -17.75 9.96 -18.72
N SER A 168 -16.68 10.74 -18.57
CA SER A 168 -15.49 10.61 -19.43
C SER A 168 -14.64 9.42 -19.01
N ALA A 169 -13.84 8.88 -19.93
CA ALA A 169 -12.91 7.78 -19.62
C ALA A 169 -11.94 8.13 -18.47
N ALA A 170 -11.44 9.37 -18.43
CA ALA A 170 -10.57 9.84 -17.35
C ALA A 170 -11.29 9.92 -15.98
N GLN A 171 -12.56 10.34 -15.98
CA GLN A 171 -13.38 10.35 -14.77
C GLN A 171 -13.64 8.93 -14.26
N TYR A 172 -13.94 7.99 -15.16
CA TYR A 172 -14.12 6.58 -14.83
C TYR A 172 -12.88 5.97 -14.15
N GLN A 173 -11.68 6.25 -14.67
CA GLN A 173 -10.44 5.79 -14.04
C GLN A 173 -10.23 6.38 -12.63
N LYS A 174 -10.55 7.67 -12.44
CA LYS A 174 -10.49 8.32 -11.11
C LYS A 174 -11.51 7.71 -10.14
N THR A 175 -12.71 7.39 -10.60
CA THR A 175 -13.73 6.71 -9.79
C THR A 175 -13.27 5.31 -9.38
N LYS A 176 -12.65 4.54 -10.29
CA LYS A 176 -12.04 3.24 -9.96
C LYS A 176 -10.96 3.37 -8.88
N LEU A 177 -10.11 4.40 -9.00
CA LEU A 177 -9.07 4.68 -8.02
C LEU A 177 -9.68 4.96 -6.63
N ILE A 178 -10.70 5.81 -6.56
CA ILE A 178 -11.44 6.10 -5.32
C ILE A 178 -12.06 4.82 -4.74
N HIS A 179 -12.69 3.99 -5.56
CA HIS A 179 -13.28 2.72 -5.13
C HIS A 179 -12.22 1.77 -4.54
N ALA A 180 -11.05 1.67 -5.18
CA ALA A 180 -9.95 0.85 -4.70
C ALA A 180 -9.45 1.32 -3.32
N TYR A 181 -9.20 2.62 -3.17
CA TYR A 181 -8.78 3.18 -1.88
C TYR A 181 -9.86 3.04 -0.79
N ARG A 182 -11.14 3.29 -1.11
CA ARG A 182 -12.25 3.08 -0.16
C ARG A 182 -12.31 1.64 0.32
N SER A 183 -12.20 0.68 -0.60
CA SER A 183 -12.22 -0.75 -0.29
C SER A 183 -11.00 -1.18 0.53
N LEU A 184 -9.83 -0.57 0.30
CA LEU A 184 -8.66 -0.77 1.14
C LEU A 184 -8.90 -0.26 2.57
N LEU A 185 -9.51 0.92 2.73
CA LEU A 185 -9.88 1.44 4.05
C LEU A 185 -10.91 0.54 4.75
N ASP A 186 -11.89 0.00 4.02
CA ASP A 186 -12.82 -1.00 4.56
C ASP A 186 -12.09 -2.23 5.10
N TYR A 187 -11.12 -2.73 4.36
CA TYR A 187 -10.29 -3.86 4.80
C TYR A 187 -9.48 -3.52 6.05
N LEU A 188 -8.83 -2.35 6.08
CA LEU A 188 -8.04 -1.91 7.24
C LEU A 188 -8.90 -1.77 8.50
N ILE A 189 -10.08 -1.15 8.38
CA ILE A 189 -11.06 -1.03 9.48
C ILE A 189 -11.55 -2.41 9.93
N TRP A 190 -11.81 -3.32 8.99
CA TRP A 190 -12.19 -4.69 9.32
C TRP A 190 -11.07 -5.45 10.04
N CYS A 191 -9.81 -5.29 9.62
CA CYS A 191 -8.66 -5.87 10.29
C CYS A 191 -8.53 -5.39 11.74
N ASP A 192 -8.67 -4.08 11.97
CA ASP A 192 -8.65 -3.50 13.32
C ASP A 192 -9.80 -4.04 14.19
N LYS A 193 -11.01 -4.08 13.65
CA LYS A 193 -12.17 -4.69 14.31
C LYS A 193 -11.92 -6.17 14.62
N LYS A 194 -11.42 -6.95 13.66
CA LYS A 194 -11.12 -8.37 13.85
C LYS A 194 -10.08 -8.57 14.96
N TYR A 195 -9.02 -7.77 15.00
CA TYR A 195 -8.00 -7.81 16.04
C TYR A 195 -8.61 -7.51 17.43
N THR A 196 -9.41 -6.44 17.53
CA THR A 196 -10.08 -6.07 18.79
C THR A 196 -11.10 -7.12 19.23
N TYR A 197 -11.87 -7.72 18.31
CA TYR A 197 -12.78 -8.83 18.61
C TYR A 197 -12.04 -10.09 19.06
N SER A 198 -10.98 -10.51 18.35
CA SER A 198 -10.18 -11.69 18.73
C SER A 198 -9.54 -11.52 20.11
N ASN A 199 -9.09 -10.31 20.44
CA ASN A 199 -8.56 -9.99 21.76
C ASN A 199 -9.67 -9.95 22.83
N LYS A 200 -10.85 -9.41 22.49
CA LYS A 200 -12.02 -9.40 23.37
C LYS A 200 -12.60 -10.79 23.63
N THR A 201 -12.78 -11.63 22.62
CA THR A 201 -13.26 -13.02 22.79
C THR A 201 -12.22 -13.85 23.55
N GLY A 202 -10.93 -13.62 23.28
CA GLY A 202 -9.84 -14.17 24.07
C GLY A 202 -9.89 -13.79 25.56
N LYS A 203 -10.35 -12.58 25.89
CA LYS A 203 -10.58 -12.10 27.28
C LYS A 203 -11.94 -12.49 27.86
N MET A 204 -12.97 -12.63 27.03
CA MET A 204 -14.34 -12.97 27.46
C MET A 204 -14.44 -14.45 27.86
N LEU A 205 -13.69 -15.33 27.19
CA LEU A 205 -13.54 -16.73 27.59
C LEU A 205 -12.69 -16.92 28.87
N GLU A 206 -11.91 -15.90 29.26
CA GLU A 206 -11.19 -15.85 30.54
C GLU A 206 -12.09 -15.34 31.69
N PHE A 207 -13.19 -14.65 31.37
CA PHE A 207 -14.09 -14.03 32.36
C PHE A 207 -15.11 -15.03 32.95
N TYR A 208 -15.45 -16.08 32.22
CA TYR A 208 -16.24 -17.19 32.76
C TYR A 208 -15.26 -18.22 33.32
N ASP A 209 -15.17 -18.30 34.65
CA ASP A 209 -14.32 -19.21 35.45
C ASP A 209 -14.51 -20.72 35.16
N ASN A 210 -15.30 -21.09 34.15
CA ASN A 210 -15.50 -22.47 33.72
C ASN A 210 -14.46 -22.90 32.68
N HIS A 211 -13.23 -22.97 33.17
CA HIS A 211 -12.03 -23.30 32.40
C HIS A 211 -12.07 -24.63 31.64
N GLU A 212 -12.75 -25.64 32.17
CA GLU A 212 -12.88 -26.95 31.52
C GLU A 212 -13.87 -26.88 30.35
N GLU A 213 -14.97 -26.14 30.52
CA GLU A 213 -15.96 -25.95 29.48
C GLU A 213 -15.39 -25.13 28.31
N ALA A 214 -14.62 -24.08 28.59
CA ALA A 214 -13.93 -23.28 27.57
C ALA A 214 -12.94 -24.12 26.75
N LEU A 215 -12.12 -24.96 27.41
CA LEU A 215 -11.19 -25.85 26.72
C LEU A 215 -11.93 -26.91 25.88
N LYS A 216 -13.03 -27.45 26.41
CA LYS A 216 -13.87 -28.42 25.72
C LYS A 216 -14.48 -27.82 24.46
N VAL A 217 -15.14 -26.66 24.57
CA VAL A 217 -15.75 -25.95 23.42
C VAL A 217 -14.70 -25.63 22.36
N LEU A 218 -13.52 -25.13 22.75
CA LEU A 218 -12.44 -24.84 21.79
C LEU A 218 -11.87 -26.12 21.15
N THR A 219 -11.79 -27.22 21.90
CA THR A 219 -11.30 -28.50 21.38
C THR A 219 -12.31 -29.12 20.41
N ASP A 220 -13.58 -29.10 20.76
CA ASP A 220 -14.68 -29.57 19.91
C ASP A 220 -14.72 -28.73 18.63
N TYR A 221 -14.73 -27.40 18.74
CA TYR A 221 -14.71 -26.49 17.58
C TYR A 221 -13.49 -26.69 16.66
N ALA A 222 -12.33 -27.07 17.20
CA ALA A 222 -11.12 -27.26 16.41
C ALA A 222 -11.01 -28.63 15.75
N ASN A 223 -11.67 -29.67 16.29
CA ASN A 223 -11.51 -31.05 15.86
C ASN A 223 -12.82 -31.75 15.47
N ASP A 224 -13.93 -31.02 15.38
CA ASP A 224 -15.21 -31.55 14.91
C ASP A 224 -15.12 -31.97 13.43
N GLU A 225 -15.18 -33.28 13.18
CA GLU A 225 -15.14 -33.88 11.84
C GLU A 225 -16.41 -33.60 11.02
N GLY A 226 -17.48 -33.09 11.65
CA GLY A 226 -18.72 -32.66 10.99
C GLY A 226 -18.56 -31.36 10.19
N PHE A 227 -17.44 -30.65 10.34
CA PHE A 227 -17.13 -29.41 9.64
C PHE A 227 -15.81 -29.51 8.86
N PRO A 228 -15.64 -28.74 7.78
CA PRO A 228 -14.35 -28.66 7.09
C PRO A 228 -13.25 -28.15 8.05
N PRO A 229 -12.00 -28.62 7.91
CA PRO A 229 -10.90 -28.22 8.78
C PRO A 229 -10.77 -26.70 8.87
N ASN A 230 -10.85 -26.15 10.08
CA ASN A 230 -10.77 -24.71 10.33
C ASN A 230 -9.42 -24.33 10.96
N PRO A 231 -8.50 -23.71 10.20
CA PRO A 231 -7.20 -23.28 10.72
C PRO A 231 -7.33 -22.31 11.89
N ASN A 232 -8.32 -21.40 11.86
CA ASN A 232 -8.49 -20.38 12.90
C ASN A 232 -8.88 -21.01 14.24
N ALA A 233 -9.64 -22.10 14.22
CA ALA A 233 -10.00 -22.84 15.43
C ALA A 233 -8.76 -23.42 16.14
N GLN A 234 -7.83 -23.98 15.36
CA GLN A 234 -6.54 -24.47 15.88
C GLN A 234 -5.68 -23.32 16.45
N VAL A 235 -5.70 -22.13 15.83
CA VAL A 235 -5.01 -20.95 16.34
C VAL A 235 -5.59 -20.48 17.67
N TYR A 236 -6.93 -20.41 17.80
CA TYR A 236 -7.57 -20.02 19.06
C TYR A 236 -7.26 -21.01 20.18
N LEU A 237 -7.32 -22.31 19.90
CA LEU A 237 -6.96 -23.35 20.85
C LEU A 237 -5.49 -23.23 21.29
N TYR A 238 -4.58 -22.98 20.35
CA TYR A 238 -3.16 -22.78 20.63
C TYR A 238 -2.92 -21.58 21.56
N GLN A 239 -3.50 -20.42 21.25
CA GLN A 239 -3.36 -19.21 22.05
C GLN A 239 -3.94 -19.36 23.46
N TYR A 240 -5.07 -20.08 23.60
CA TYR A 240 -5.66 -20.39 24.88
C TYR A 240 -4.74 -21.28 25.73
N LEU A 241 -4.21 -22.37 25.15
CA LEU A 241 -3.28 -23.26 25.83
C LEU A 241 -1.97 -22.55 26.23
N LYS A 242 -1.44 -21.68 25.37
CA LYS A 242 -0.19 -20.93 25.62
C LYS A 242 -0.34 -19.99 26.81
N ARG A 243 -1.45 -19.26 26.89
CA ARG A 243 -1.76 -18.36 28.02
C ARG A 243 -1.90 -19.08 29.35
N ARG A 244 -2.41 -20.32 29.35
CA ARG A 244 -2.57 -21.13 30.57
C ARG A 244 -1.34 -21.95 30.94
N SER A 245 -0.18 -21.67 30.32
CA SER A 245 1.06 -22.42 30.55
C SER A 245 0.88 -23.94 30.40
N ALA A 246 0.04 -24.36 29.45
CA ALA A 246 -0.21 -25.77 29.20
C ALA A 246 1.08 -26.50 28.81
N SER A 247 1.14 -27.80 29.09
CA SER A 247 2.33 -28.59 28.78
C SER A 247 2.74 -28.46 27.30
N GLY A 248 4.04 -28.35 27.03
CA GLY A 248 4.57 -28.23 25.67
C GLY A 248 4.15 -29.37 24.73
N ARG A 249 3.69 -30.51 25.27
CA ARG A 249 3.12 -31.61 24.51
C ARG A 249 1.77 -31.25 23.86
N ASN A 250 0.90 -30.56 24.59
CA ASN A 250 -0.41 -30.15 24.10
C ASN A 250 -0.28 -29.07 23.01
N LEU A 251 0.60 -28.09 23.25
CA LEU A 251 0.95 -27.06 22.27
C LEU A 251 1.51 -27.67 20.98
N LYS A 252 2.46 -28.62 21.08
CA LYS A 252 3.00 -29.36 19.93
C LYS A 252 1.93 -30.12 19.14
N LYS A 253 0.90 -30.67 19.81
CA LYS A 253 -0.19 -31.41 19.15
C LYS A 253 -1.04 -30.47 18.30
N VAL A 254 -1.43 -29.31 18.85
CA VAL A 254 -2.23 -28.30 18.14
C VAL A 254 -1.45 -27.74 16.96
N LEU A 255 -0.17 -27.40 17.14
CA LEU A 255 0.67 -26.92 16.04
C LEU A 255 0.89 -27.97 14.94
N LYS A 256 0.99 -29.26 15.30
CA LYS A 256 1.03 -30.35 14.32
C LYS A 256 -0.24 -30.39 13.47
N ASN A 257 -1.40 -30.26 14.08
CA ASN A 257 -2.68 -30.25 13.37
C ASN A 257 -2.78 -29.00 12.48
N LEU A 258 -2.40 -27.83 12.98
CA LEU A 258 -2.36 -26.61 12.19
C LEU A 258 -1.42 -26.74 10.99
N HIS A 259 -0.22 -27.32 11.16
CA HIS A 259 0.72 -27.58 10.06
C HIS A 259 0.10 -28.43 8.96
N SER A 260 -0.69 -29.46 9.31
CA SER A 260 -1.35 -30.30 8.29
C SER A 260 -2.43 -29.57 7.49
N ILE A 261 -2.98 -28.48 8.03
CA ILE A 261 -4.03 -27.70 7.36
C ILE A 261 -3.42 -26.50 6.62
N VAL A 262 -2.48 -25.80 7.25
CA VAL A 262 -1.81 -24.59 6.73
C VAL A 262 -0.31 -24.65 7.04
N PRO A 263 0.50 -25.30 6.18
CA PRO A 263 1.95 -25.40 6.37
C PRO A 263 2.69 -24.06 6.33
N SER A 264 2.07 -23.01 5.79
CA SER A 264 2.62 -21.67 5.67
C SER A 264 2.29 -20.74 6.84
N HIS A 265 1.65 -21.24 7.89
CA HIS A 265 1.14 -20.38 8.97
C HIS A 265 2.28 -19.72 9.77
N GLU A 266 2.06 -18.51 10.27
CA GLU A 266 3.01 -17.75 11.10
C GLU A 266 3.46 -18.44 12.41
N LEU A 267 2.79 -19.53 12.81
CA LEU A 267 3.13 -20.30 14.02
C LEU A 267 4.05 -21.48 13.72
N MET A 268 4.36 -21.76 12.45
CA MET A 268 5.23 -22.87 12.06
C MET A 268 6.70 -22.68 12.48
N PRO A 269 7.27 -21.46 12.51
CA PRO A 269 8.59 -21.24 13.13
C PRO A 269 8.63 -21.62 14.60
N GLU A 270 7.56 -21.31 15.34
CA GLU A 270 7.42 -21.71 16.75
C GLU A 270 7.30 -23.24 16.88
N TYR A 271 6.54 -23.89 16.00
CA TYR A 271 6.46 -25.35 15.95
C TYR A 271 7.83 -26.01 15.69
N SER A 272 8.58 -25.48 14.73
CA SER A 272 9.95 -25.93 14.41
C SER A 272 10.87 -25.79 15.63
N THR A 273 10.86 -24.63 16.29
CA THR A 273 11.64 -24.37 17.52
C THR A 273 11.30 -25.38 18.62
N MET A 274 10.01 -25.61 18.85
CA MET A 274 9.55 -26.60 19.83
C MET A 274 10.02 -28.02 19.49
N LEU A 275 10.09 -28.40 18.22
CA LEU A 275 10.61 -29.69 17.78
C LEU A 275 12.13 -29.81 18.01
N LEU A 276 12.90 -28.76 17.69
CA LEU A 276 14.36 -28.71 17.88
C LEU A 276 14.76 -28.83 19.34
N GLN A 277 14.05 -28.17 20.26
CA GLN A 277 14.29 -28.23 21.72
C GLN A 277 14.20 -29.64 22.32
N SER A 278 13.67 -30.62 21.59
CA SER A 278 13.59 -31.99 22.10
C SER A 278 14.84 -32.83 21.87
N GLU A 279 15.80 -32.33 21.07
CA GLU A 279 17.07 -32.98 20.67
C GLU A 279 16.94 -34.40 20.08
N LYS A 280 15.70 -34.88 19.85
CA LYS A 280 15.45 -36.18 19.24
C LYS A 280 15.64 -36.08 17.74
N ASN A 281 16.44 -36.99 17.19
CA ASN A 281 16.74 -37.05 15.76
C ASN A 281 15.47 -37.04 14.87
N THR A 282 14.43 -37.76 15.28
CA THR A 282 13.13 -37.81 14.58
C THR A 282 12.35 -36.49 14.62
N ASN A 283 12.53 -35.68 15.65
CA ASN A 283 11.91 -34.35 15.75
C ASN A 283 12.71 -33.30 14.99
N ILE A 284 14.04 -33.44 14.93
CA ILE A 284 14.89 -32.61 14.06
C ILE A 284 14.51 -32.81 12.59
N GLN A 285 14.31 -34.05 12.15
CA GLN A 285 13.82 -34.34 10.78
C GLN A 285 12.45 -33.71 10.50
N LYS A 286 11.55 -33.68 11.50
CA LYS A 286 10.24 -33.02 11.37
C LYS A 286 10.36 -31.51 11.33
N ALA A 287 11.20 -30.92 12.17
CA ALA A 287 11.47 -29.48 12.18
C ALA A 287 11.98 -29.03 10.81
N LEU A 288 12.91 -29.81 10.24
CA LEU A 288 13.39 -29.57 8.89
C LEU A 288 12.27 -29.65 7.84
N GLY A 289 11.39 -30.66 7.95
CA GLY A 289 10.22 -30.77 7.08
C GLY A 289 9.34 -29.52 7.13
N VAL A 290 9.03 -29.03 8.33
CA VAL A 290 8.22 -27.81 8.55
C VAL A 290 8.88 -26.58 7.92
N VAL A 291 10.20 -26.43 8.06
CA VAL A 291 10.95 -25.31 7.46
C VAL A 291 10.94 -25.38 5.93
N LEU A 292 11.10 -26.57 5.36
CA LEU A 292 11.00 -26.76 3.91
C LEU A 292 9.59 -26.47 3.39
N ASP A 293 8.56 -26.91 4.12
CA ASP A 293 7.17 -26.65 3.78
C ASP A 293 6.85 -25.14 3.85
N LEU A 294 7.46 -24.38 4.78
CA LEU A 294 7.37 -22.92 4.81
C LEU A 294 8.02 -22.28 3.57
N LEU A 295 9.22 -22.75 3.17
CA LEU A 295 9.97 -22.21 2.04
C LEU A 295 9.27 -22.39 0.69
N ASP A 296 8.37 -23.37 0.57
CA ASP A 296 7.53 -23.55 -0.63
C ASP A 296 6.63 -22.31 -0.88
N PHE A 297 6.40 -21.46 0.13
CA PHE A 297 5.57 -20.25 0.03
C PHE A 297 6.41 -18.97 -0.09
N ALA A 298 5.98 -18.07 -0.98
CA ALA A 298 6.75 -16.88 -1.37
C ALA A 298 7.09 -15.92 -0.21
N CYS A 299 6.19 -15.79 0.77
CA CYS A 299 6.34 -14.89 1.92
C CYS A 299 7.42 -15.32 2.94
N TRP A 300 7.89 -16.56 2.89
CA TRP A 300 8.86 -17.11 3.85
C TRP A 300 10.28 -17.24 3.29
N ARG A 301 10.51 -16.83 2.03
CA ARG A 301 11.77 -17.06 1.31
C ARG A 301 12.98 -16.27 1.82
N SER A 302 12.77 -15.23 2.62
CA SER A 302 13.81 -14.29 3.11
C SER A 302 14.09 -14.37 4.61
N ASN A 303 13.36 -15.21 5.37
CA ASN A 303 13.29 -15.14 6.84
C ASN A 303 13.89 -16.35 7.58
N LEU A 304 14.79 -17.11 6.98
CA LEU A 304 15.28 -18.37 7.57
C LEU A 304 16.80 -18.40 7.74
N ASP A 305 17.21 -18.56 8.99
CA ASP A 305 18.57 -18.84 9.44
C ASP A 305 18.71 -20.36 9.60
N VAL A 306 19.51 -21.01 8.74
CA VAL A 306 19.53 -22.48 8.65
C VAL A 306 20.96 -23.01 8.63
N GLU A 307 21.54 -23.23 9.81
CA GLU A 307 22.84 -23.88 9.95
C GLU A 307 22.75 -25.43 9.88
N ASP A 308 23.72 -25.98 9.14
CA ASP A 308 24.24 -27.35 9.04
C ASP A 308 23.27 -28.57 9.01
N TRP A 309 22.89 -29.02 7.80
CA TRP A 309 21.97 -30.16 7.62
C TRP A 309 22.16 -30.99 6.33
N ARG A 310 23.33 -30.92 5.67
CA ARG A 310 23.59 -31.42 4.29
C ARG A 310 23.01 -32.79 3.92
N ASP A 311 23.18 -33.80 4.76
CA ASP A 311 22.74 -35.17 4.43
C ASP A 311 21.22 -35.38 4.57
N ARG A 312 20.56 -34.52 5.38
CA ARG A 312 19.12 -34.60 5.68
C ARG A 312 18.30 -33.77 4.71
N VAL A 313 18.90 -32.72 4.15
CA VAL A 313 18.38 -31.97 2.99
C VAL A 313 18.00 -32.96 1.89
N ALA A 314 18.93 -33.85 1.56
CA ALA A 314 18.86 -34.67 0.35
C ALA A 314 17.62 -35.57 0.32
N GLU A 315 17.23 -36.16 1.46
CA GLU A 315 16.06 -37.03 1.57
C GLU A 315 14.75 -36.27 1.33
N LYS A 316 14.58 -35.10 1.95
CA LYS A 316 13.37 -34.26 1.79
C LYS A 316 13.33 -33.50 0.46
N MET A 317 14.48 -33.26 -0.12
CA MET A 317 14.62 -32.60 -1.42
C MET A 317 14.52 -33.55 -2.60
N ALA A 318 14.59 -34.87 -2.38
CA ALA A 318 14.41 -35.86 -3.43
C ALA A 318 13.10 -35.69 -4.20
N ALA A 319 11.98 -35.44 -3.51
CA ALA A 319 10.66 -35.19 -4.12
C ALA A 319 10.53 -33.80 -4.79
N ARG A 320 11.49 -32.90 -4.53
CA ARG A 320 11.48 -31.49 -4.95
C ARG A 320 12.58 -31.16 -5.95
N LYS A 321 13.41 -32.16 -6.32
CA LYS A 321 14.66 -32.00 -7.05
C LYS A 321 14.47 -31.33 -8.41
N ASP A 322 13.35 -31.58 -9.07
CA ASP A 322 13.12 -31.16 -10.46
C ASP A 322 12.60 -29.73 -10.60
N TRP A 323 11.92 -29.19 -9.57
CA TRP A 323 11.25 -27.88 -9.67
C TRP A 323 11.74 -26.86 -8.65
N TRP A 324 12.00 -27.27 -7.40
CA TRP A 324 12.29 -26.34 -6.32
C TRP A 324 13.61 -25.58 -6.55
N PRO A 325 14.73 -26.23 -6.92
CA PRO A 325 15.94 -25.48 -7.15
C PRO A 325 15.85 -24.52 -8.34
N ALA A 326 15.10 -24.88 -9.39
CA ALA A 326 14.88 -24.02 -10.56
C ALA A 326 14.10 -22.74 -10.21
N LEU A 327 13.22 -22.80 -9.21
CA LEU A 327 12.45 -21.66 -8.72
C LEU A 327 13.21 -20.79 -7.72
N HIS A 328 14.06 -21.41 -6.89
CA HIS A 328 14.67 -20.76 -5.73
C HIS A 328 16.13 -20.32 -5.93
N PHE A 329 16.87 -20.97 -6.84
CA PHE A 329 18.26 -20.60 -7.16
C PHE A 329 18.37 -19.98 -8.54
N THR A 330 17.65 -18.88 -8.78
CA THR A 330 17.76 -18.10 -10.02
C THR A 330 18.80 -16.99 -9.87
N ARG A 331 19.25 -16.44 -11.01
CA ARG A 331 20.13 -15.27 -11.03
C ARG A 331 19.51 -14.05 -10.34
N PHE A 332 18.19 -13.89 -10.44
CA PHE A 332 17.45 -12.83 -9.75
C PHE A 332 17.54 -12.98 -8.23
N HIS A 333 17.25 -14.18 -7.71
CA HIS A 333 17.35 -14.44 -6.27
C HIS A 333 18.78 -14.32 -5.76
N ALA A 334 19.79 -14.72 -6.54
CA ALA A 334 21.19 -14.53 -6.16
C ALA A 334 21.55 -13.04 -6.00
N SER A 335 21.13 -12.17 -6.92
CA SER A 335 21.36 -10.72 -6.80
C SER A 335 20.66 -10.16 -5.55
N LYS A 336 19.38 -10.52 -5.38
CA LYS A 336 18.56 -10.05 -4.27
C LYS A 336 19.11 -10.49 -2.91
N ASP A 337 19.48 -11.76 -2.78
CA ASP A 337 20.06 -12.28 -1.53
C ASP A 337 21.42 -11.65 -1.25
N SER A 338 22.26 -11.36 -2.26
CA SER A 338 23.53 -10.67 -2.06
C SER A 338 23.38 -9.23 -1.55
N GLU A 339 22.32 -8.55 -1.98
CA GLU A 339 22.05 -7.14 -1.66
C GLU A 339 21.30 -6.99 -0.33
N GLU A 340 20.31 -7.84 -0.08
CA GLU A 340 19.37 -7.72 1.03
C GLU A 340 19.70 -8.64 2.22
N ASN A 341 20.29 -9.83 2.00
CA ASN A 341 20.57 -10.80 3.06
C ASN A 341 21.83 -11.65 2.78
N PRO A 342 23.04 -11.11 3.02
CA PRO A 342 24.30 -11.78 2.71
C PRO A 342 24.52 -13.09 3.48
N GLU A 343 23.96 -13.22 4.68
CA GLU A 343 24.02 -14.44 5.50
C GLU A 343 23.23 -15.57 4.83
N LEU A 344 22.03 -15.27 4.32
CA LEU A 344 21.21 -16.22 3.56
C LEU A 344 21.93 -16.68 2.28
N MET A 345 22.65 -15.78 1.60
CA MET A 345 23.51 -16.16 0.47
C MET A 345 24.61 -17.13 0.88
N GLY A 346 25.25 -16.90 2.05
CA GLY A 346 26.26 -17.78 2.63
C GLY A 346 25.76 -19.21 2.88
N VAL A 347 24.49 -19.36 3.27
CA VAL A 347 23.83 -20.66 3.47
C VAL A 347 23.41 -21.30 2.13
N LYS A 348 22.86 -20.52 1.20
CA LYS A 348 22.36 -21.01 -0.10
C LYS A 348 23.47 -21.45 -1.08
N ALA A 349 24.63 -20.81 -1.05
CA ALA A 349 25.78 -21.13 -1.91
C ALA A 349 26.34 -22.56 -1.78
N PRO A 350 26.54 -23.11 -0.57
CA PRO A 350 26.93 -24.52 -0.43
C PRO A 350 25.79 -25.50 -0.74
N LEU A 351 24.53 -25.12 -0.47
CA LEU A 351 23.35 -25.94 -0.77
C LEU A 351 23.17 -26.18 -2.27
N THR A 352 23.55 -25.23 -3.13
CA THR A 352 23.46 -25.39 -4.59
C THR A 352 24.31 -26.56 -5.10
N LYS A 353 25.48 -26.82 -4.49
CA LYS A 353 26.34 -27.96 -4.84
C LYS A 353 25.72 -29.31 -4.50
N VAL A 354 24.83 -29.36 -3.50
CA VAL A 354 24.14 -30.57 -3.05
C VAL A 354 22.85 -30.78 -3.82
N LEU A 355 22.11 -29.70 -4.07
CA LEU A 355 20.76 -29.74 -4.67
C LEU A 355 20.77 -29.68 -6.20
N CYS A 356 21.81 -29.09 -6.79
CA CYS A 356 21.97 -28.87 -8.22
C CYS A 356 23.41 -29.17 -8.65
N PRO A 357 23.90 -30.41 -8.46
CA PRO A 357 25.29 -30.74 -8.79
C PRO A 357 25.61 -30.51 -10.28
N ASP A 358 24.61 -30.62 -11.15
CA ASP A 358 24.77 -30.51 -12.61
C ASP A 358 24.46 -29.10 -13.16
N LEU A 359 23.94 -28.19 -12.33
CA LEU A 359 23.54 -26.84 -12.75
C LEU A 359 24.57 -25.81 -12.25
N THR A 360 25.31 -25.21 -13.18
CA THR A 360 26.28 -24.14 -12.88
C THR A 360 25.54 -22.84 -12.54
N LEU A 361 24.97 -22.76 -11.34
CA LEU A 361 24.24 -21.58 -10.86
C LEU A 361 25.20 -20.59 -10.22
N LYS A 362 25.06 -19.29 -10.55
CA LYS A 362 25.86 -18.17 -10.01
C LYS A 362 25.53 -17.83 -8.54
N TYR A 363 25.38 -18.83 -7.69
CA TYR A 363 25.39 -18.71 -6.23
C TYR A 363 26.81 -18.95 -5.69
N THR A 364 27.83 -18.44 -6.38
CA THR A 364 29.23 -18.61 -5.99
C THR A 364 29.61 -17.50 -5.02
N ALA A 365 29.93 -17.88 -3.78
CA ALA A 365 30.57 -16.99 -2.83
C ALA A 365 31.81 -16.33 -3.47
N TRP A 366 31.91 -15.01 -3.36
CA TRP A 366 33.05 -14.25 -3.85
C TRP A 366 34.34 -14.79 -3.22
N PRO A 367 35.46 -14.94 -3.96
CA PRO A 367 36.71 -15.37 -3.36
C PRO A 367 37.15 -14.30 -2.36
N VAL A 368 37.32 -14.71 -1.10
CA VAL A 368 38.05 -13.91 -0.11
C VAL A 368 39.43 -13.66 -0.71
N THR A 369 39.73 -12.40 -1.02
CA THR A 369 41.04 -12.00 -1.47
C THR A 369 41.99 -12.12 -0.28
N SER A 370 42.81 -13.18 -0.30
CA SER A 370 43.94 -13.33 0.60
C SER A 370 44.93 -12.19 0.32
N ALA A 371 44.84 -11.12 1.10
CA ALA A 371 45.86 -10.10 1.18
C ALA A 371 46.89 -10.53 2.24
N GLU A 372 47.86 -11.35 1.82
CA GLU A 372 49.13 -11.53 2.54
C GLU A 372 50.21 -11.87 1.51
N GLY A 373 51.20 -10.99 1.38
CA GLY A 373 52.34 -11.22 0.49
C GLY A 373 52.95 -9.96 -0.12
N ARG A 374 53.43 -9.03 0.71
CA ARG A 374 54.72 -8.36 0.52
C ARG A 374 55.32 -7.98 1.86
#